data_AF-A0A528E5X1-F1
#
_entry.id   AF-A0A528E5X1-F1
#
_cell.length_a   1.000
_cell.length_b   1.000
_cell.length_c   1.000
_cell.angle_alpha   90.00
_cell.angle_beta   90.00
_cell.angle_gamma   90.00
#
_symmetry.space_group_name_H-M   'P 1'
#
loop_
_entity.id
_entity.type
_entity.pdbx_description
1 polymer ?
#
loop_
_entity_poly.entity_id
_entity_poly.type
_entity_poly.pdbx_seq_one_letter_code
_entity_poly.pdbx_strand_id
1 'polypeptide(L)'
;MKARGRVLGLEAAYQVLQNSRTRHAALVEKMYEPARLFTGPWLCRTYNAECERTRKLTAEAQIPRDRLETIAGAMRDSLKQERFRRLLSAEGLAAVPKTLAGRIDAEQPAQTPCPPVEPKPLISGISAEVLDLLQDWYVPPQVFASLRKMVPARQLKAAKLMIALKRANFHYAQLLSTLTPASQLADPYRPRRRFFGVTDQQLAAMEIEFEALNDEFLYCASFCGMWALELMAARSYLDRLMENARVVRYLAQNFPEQLAKLQTILDIPMGQEALAFHPKRAGRKHRHLVF
;
A
#
# COMPACT_ATOMS: atom_id res chain seq x y z
N MET A 1 3.11 -5.72 -53.87
CA MET A 1 1.93 -6.62 -53.83
C MET A 1 1.47 -6.77 -52.38
N LYS A 2 0.22 -6.38 -52.06
CA LYS A 2 -0.37 -6.49 -50.71
C LYS A 2 -0.62 -7.96 -50.38
N ALA A 3 -0.03 -8.48 -49.29
CA ALA A 3 -0.32 -9.82 -48.79
C ALA A 3 -1.77 -9.87 -48.27
N ARG A 4 -2.61 -10.70 -48.90
CA ARG A 4 -3.96 -11.02 -48.42
C ARG A 4 -3.86 -11.77 -47.09
N GLY A 5 -4.48 -11.24 -46.03
CA GLY A 5 -4.57 -11.89 -44.74
C GLY A 5 -5.27 -13.25 -44.87
N ARG A 6 -4.59 -14.32 -44.45
CA ARG A 6 -5.19 -15.66 -44.37
C ARG A 6 -6.18 -15.68 -43.21
N VAL A 7 -7.44 -15.95 -43.51
CA VAL A 7 -8.47 -16.22 -42.49
C VAL A 7 -8.18 -17.61 -41.93
N LEU A 8 -7.84 -17.69 -40.65
CA LEU A 8 -7.62 -18.96 -39.95
C LEU A 8 -8.99 -19.57 -39.61
N GLY A 9 -9.17 -20.86 -39.93
CA GLY A 9 -10.36 -21.61 -39.50
C GLY A 9 -10.47 -21.65 -37.97
N LEU A 10 -11.68 -21.79 -37.45
CA LEU A 10 -11.99 -21.62 -36.02
C LEU A 10 -11.16 -22.57 -35.13
N GLU A 11 -10.99 -23.83 -35.53
CA GLU A 11 -10.09 -24.78 -34.84
C GLU A 11 -8.61 -24.38 -34.92
N ALA A 12 -8.15 -23.86 -36.06
CA ALA A 12 -6.79 -23.37 -36.20
C ALA A 12 -6.55 -22.11 -35.35
N ALA A 13 -7.55 -21.24 -35.21
CA ALA A 13 -7.51 -20.09 -34.31
C ALA A 13 -7.50 -20.54 -32.83
N TYR A 14 -8.31 -21.53 -32.45
CA TYR A 14 -8.30 -22.12 -31.11
C TYR A 14 -6.98 -22.81 -30.78
N GLN A 15 -6.42 -23.56 -31.72
CA GLN A 15 -5.09 -24.17 -31.60
C GLN A 15 -4.00 -23.10 -31.49
N VAL A 16 -4.08 -22.00 -32.24
CA VAL A 16 -3.13 -20.88 -32.12
C VAL A 16 -3.25 -20.19 -30.75
N LEU A 17 -4.46 -20.07 -30.20
CA LEU A 17 -4.72 -19.50 -28.86
C LEU A 17 -4.27 -20.44 -27.71
N GLN A 18 -4.46 -21.75 -27.86
CA GLN A 18 -3.91 -22.73 -26.91
C GLN A 18 -2.38 -22.76 -27.00
N ASN A 19 -1.83 -22.72 -28.21
CA ASN A 19 -0.39 -22.65 -28.45
C ASN A 19 0.20 -21.29 -28.04
N SER A 20 -0.56 -20.21 -27.99
CA SER A 20 -0.10 -18.92 -27.45
C SER A 20 -0.11 -18.96 -25.92
N ARG A 21 -1.14 -19.54 -25.29
CA ARG A 21 -1.18 -19.81 -23.84
C ARG A 21 -0.01 -20.69 -23.39
N THR A 22 0.29 -21.77 -24.12
CA THR A 22 1.44 -22.64 -23.81
C THR A 22 2.77 -22.02 -24.19
N ARG A 23 2.86 -21.17 -25.23
CA ARG A 23 4.08 -20.41 -25.56
C ARG A 23 4.44 -19.42 -24.46
N HIS A 24 3.47 -18.70 -23.89
CA HIS A 24 3.74 -17.82 -22.74
C HIS A 24 4.17 -18.64 -21.52
N ALA A 25 3.54 -19.77 -21.23
CA ALA A 25 3.95 -20.67 -20.15
C ALA A 25 5.37 -21.25 -20.36
N ALA A 26 5.68 -21.72 -21.58
CA ALA A 26 6.98 -22.30 -21.94
C ALA A 26 8.11 -21.25 -22.03
N LEU A 27 7.80 -20.02 -22.49
CA LEU A 27 8.72 -18.89 -22.39
C LEU A 27 8.98 -18.57 -20.92
N VAL A 28 7.95 -18.60 -20.08
CA VAL A 28 8.06 -18.35 -18.63
C VAL A 28 8.85 -19.46 -17.88
N GLU A 29 8.85 -20.70 -18.36
CA GLU A 29 9.73 -21.78 -17.87
C GLU A 29 11.18 -21.64 -18.37
N LYS A 30 11.38 -21.19 -19.63
CA LYS A 30 12.71 -21.02 -20.25
C LYS A 30 13.35 -19.64 -20.05
N MET A 31 12.64 -18.70 -19.41
CA MET A 31 13.16 -17.35 -19.16
C MET A 31 14.22 -17.43 -18.05
N TYR A 32 15.47 -17.53 -18.49
CA TYR A 32 16.67 -17.37 -17.68
C TYR A 32 16.54 -16.14 -16.78
N GLU A 33 16.89 -16.32 -15.49
CA GLU A 33 17.14 -15.19 -14.60
C GLU A 33 18.10 -14.23 -15.31
N PRO A 34 17.72 -12.96 -15.53
CA PRO A 34 18.66 -12.02 -16.11
C PRO A 34 19.89 -11.95 -15.20
N ALA A 35 21.09 -12.02 -15.79
CA ALA A 35 22.36 -12.16 -15.07
C ALA A 35 22.69 -11.02 -14.06
N ARG A 36 21.88 -9.96 -14.01
CA ARG A 36 22.07 -8.81 -13.12
C ARG A 36 21.49 -9.06 -11.73
N LEU A 37 22.12 -9.96 -11.01
CA LEU A 37 21.86 -10.19 -9.60
C LEU A 37 22.52 -9.10 -8.72
N PHE A 38 22.05 -8.91 -7.48
CA PHE A 38 22.62 -7.91 -6.58
C PHE A 38 24.12 -8.14 -6.31
N THR A 39 24.96 -7.10 -6.41
CA THR A 39 26.24 -7.06 -5.70
C THR A 39 25.99 -6.58 -4.26
N GLY A 40 26.88 -6.85 -3.30
CA GLY A 40 26.68 -6.40 -1.92
C GLY A 40 26.47 -4.89 -1.78
N PRO A 41 27.32 -4.03 -2.37
CA PRO A 41 27.10 -2.58 -2.34
C PRO A 41 25.80 -2.15 -3.01
N TRP A 42 25.40 -2.81 -4.11
CA TRP A 42 24.14 -2.50 -4.78
C TRP A 42 22.91 -2.95 -3.96
N LEU A 43 23.00 -4.09 -3.26
CA LEU A 43 21.99 -4.55 -2.33
C LEU A 43 21.76 -3.53 -1.22
N CYS A 44 22.82 -3.12 -0.52
CA CYS A 44 22.72 -2.17 0.60
C CYS A 44 22.13 -0.83 0.15
N ARG A 45 22.57 -0.28 -0.99
CA ARG A 45 22.02 0.98 -1.51
C ARG A 45 20.54 0.85 -1.88
N THR A 46 20.17 -0.25 -2.54
CA THR A 46 18.78 -0.48 -2.96
C THR A 46 17.89 -0.68 -1.74
N TYR A 47 18.33 -1.49 -0.78
CA TYR A 47 17.68 -1.70 0.50
C TYR A 47 17.41 -0.37 1.23
N ASN A 48 18.45 0.45 1.46
CA ASN A 48 18.31 1.72 2.16
C ASN A 48 17.33 2.66 1.45
N ALA A 49 17.44 2.78 0.12
CA ALA A 49 16.55 3.61 -0.68
C ALA A 49 15.08 3.12 -0.64
N GLU A 50 14.86 1.81 -0.59
CA GLU A 50 13.52 1.26 -0.38
C GLU A 50 13.00 1.53 1.03
N CYS A 51 13.81 1.32 2.07
CA CYS A 51 13.39 1.57 3.44
C CYS A 51 13.03 3.05 3.66
N GLU A 52 13.85 3.99 3.16
CA GLU A 52 13.54 5.42 3.21
C GLU A 52 12.24 5.75 2.48
N ARG A 53 12.02 5.16 1.29
CA ARG A 53 10.80 5.38 0.51
C ARG A 53 9.58 4.85 1.26
N THR A 54 9.63 3.61 1.73
CA THR A 54 8.51 2.96 2.42
C THR A 54 8.17 3.74 3.69
N ARG A 55 9.16 4.15 4.50
CA ARG A 55 8.93 5.02 5.67
C ARG A 55 8.21 6.32 5.32
N LYS A 56 8.65 7.02 4.27
CA LYS A 56 8.00 8.27 3.82
C LYS A 56 6.54 8.02 3.45
N LEU A 57 6.27 6.98 2.67
CA LEU A 57 4.90 6.63 2.28
C LEU A 57 4.04 6.18 3.47
N THR A 58 4.62 5.43 4.42
CA THR A 58 3.94 5.04 5.65
C THR A 58 3.57 6.27 6.48
N ALA A 59 4.51 7.19 6.68
CA ALA A 59 4.27 8.44 7.40
C ALA A 59 3.17 9.29 6.72
N GLU A 60 3.22 9.41 5.39
CA GLU A 60 2.18 10.10 4.61
C GLU A 60 0.80 9.43 4.75
N ALA A 61 0.76 8.09 4.75
CA ALA A 61 -0.48 7.34 4.91
C ALA A 61 -1.09 7.45 6.32
N GLN A 62 -0.29 7.78 7.34
CA GLN A 62 -0.74 7.94 8.72
C GLN A 62 -1.31 9.35 9.01
N ILE A 63 -0.97 10.37 8.22
CA ILE A 63 -1.39 11.76 8.49
C ILE A 63 -2.90 11.89 8.73
N PRO A 64 -3.79 11.28 7.91
CA PRO A 64 -5.23 11.40 8.15
C PRO A 64 -5.66 10.81 9.49
N ARG A 65 -5.03 9.71 9.92
CA ARG A 65 -5.28 9.08 11.21
C ARG A 65 -4.84 9.99 12.36
N ASP A 66 -3.62 10.53 12.29
CA ASP A 66 -3.08 11.39 13.35
C ASP A 66 -3.93 12.65 13.54
N ARG A 67 -4.43 13.21 12.42
CA ARG A 67 -5.37 14.32 12.47
C ARG A 67 -6.70 13.92 13.10
N LEU A 68 -7.24 12.76 12.75
CA LEU A 68 -8.47 12.25 13.36
C LEU A 68 -8.32 12.06 14.87
N GLU A 69 -7.19 11.53 15.33
CA GLU A 69 -6.90 11.40 16.77
C GLU A 69 -6.77 12.78 17.44
N THR A 70 -6.18 13.75 16.75
CA THR A 70 -6.09 15.14 17.25
C THR A 70 -7.47 15.77 17.38
N ILE A 71 -8.36 15.61 16.39
CA ILE A 71 -9.75 16.09 16.43
C ILE A 71 -10.50 15.40 17.58
N ALA A 72 -10.44 14.07 17.64
CA ALA A 72 -11.11 13.28 18.66
C ALA A 72 -10.66 13.69 20.07
N GLY A 73 -9.35 13.86 20.28
CA GLY A 73 -8.79 14.34 21.54
C GLY A 73 -9.27 15.74 21.92
N ALA A 74 -9.25 16.70 20.97
CA ALA A 74 -9.73 18.05 21.21
C ALA A 74 -11.23 18.10 21.54
N MET A 75 -12.04 17.27 20.88
CA MET A 75 -13.48 17.19 21.11
C MET A 75 -13.83 16.46 22.41
N ARG A 76 -13.05 15.47 22.84
CA ARG A 76 -13.34 14.58 23.98
C ARG A 76 -13.67 15.35 25.26
N ASP A 77 -12.85 16.32 25.64
CA ASP A 77 -13.06 17.07 26.89
C ASP A 77 -14.21 18.07 26.79
N SER A 78 -14.38 18.72 25.63
CA SER A 78 -15.51 19.62 25.39
C SER A 78 -16.84 18.87 25.47
N LEU A 79 -16.90 17.68 24.86
CA LEU A 79 -18.10 16.86 24.84
C LEU A 79 -18.46 16.37 26.23
N LYS A 80 -17.52 16.08 27.14
CA LYS A 80 -17.85 15.67 28.53
C LYS A 80 -18.78 16.65 29.25
N GLN A 81 -18.76 17.94 28.91
CA GLN A 81 -19.60 18.93 29.55
C GLN A 81 -21.04 18.91 29.03
N GLU A 82 -21.99 18.68 29.94
CA GLU A 82 -23.43 18.69 29.64
C GLU A 82 -23.89 20.02 29.02
N ARG A 83 -23.35 21.14 29.47
CA ARG A 83 -23.65 22.47 28.92
C ARG A 83 -23.27 22.58 27.45
N PHE A 84 -22.12 22.04 27.07
CA PHE A 84 -21.68 22.02 25.68
C PHE A 84 -22.54 21.09 24.83
N ARG A 85 -22.88 19.90 25.33
CA ARG A 85 -23.80 18.99 24.63
C ARG A 85 -25.17 19.63 24.38
N ARG A 86 -25.75 20.30 25.37
CA ARG A 86 -27.02 21.03 25.21
C ARG A 86 -26.93 22.16 24.20
N LEU A 87 -25.82 22.89 24.19
CA LEU A 87 -25.55 23.92 23.18
C LEU A 87 -25.53 23.32 21.78
N LEU A 88 -24.78 22.23 21.57
CA LEU A 88 -24.74 21.54 20.29
C LEU A 88 -26.14 21.05 19.85
N SER A 89 -26.93 20.50 20.77
CA SER A 89 -28.32 20.09 20.48
C SER A 89 -29.21 21.25 20.08
N ALA A 90 -29.13 22.38 20.80
CA ALA A 90 -29.93 23.58 20.51
C ALA A 90 -29.60 24.20 19.15
N GLU A 91 -28.36 24.08 18.70
CA GLU A 91 -27.88 24.60 17.42
C GLU A 91 -27.97 23.57 16.27
N GLY A 92 -28.55 22.38 16.50
CA GLY A 92 -28.66 21.33 15.48
C GLY A 92 -27.35 20.63 15.11
N LEU A 93 -26.32 20.76 15.97
CA LEU A 93 -24.96 20.27 15.77
C LEU A 93 -24.62 19.03 16.62
N ALA A 94 -25.58 18.43 17.31
CA ALA A 94 -25.34 17.24 18.13
C ALA A 94 -24.98 15.97 17.33
N ALA A 95 -25.25 15.95 16.03
CA ALA A 95 -24.99 14.81 15.15
C ALA A 95 -23.51 14.70 14.76
N VAL A 96 -22.69 14.13 15.64
CA VAL A 96 -21.28 13.80 15.37
C VAL A 96 -21.18 12.63 14.38
N PRO A 97 -20.29 12.68 13.37
CA PRO A 97 -20.05 11.53 12.50
C PRO A 97 -19.71 10.27 13.31
N LYS A 98 -20.37 9.13 13.03
CA LYS A 98 -20.22 7.89 13.82
C LYS A 98 -18.77 7.42 13.96
N THR A 99 -17.97 7.56 12.91
CA THR A 99 -16.54 7.19 12.89
C THR A 99 -15.69 8.11 13.77
N LEU A 100 -16.07 9.39 13.89
CA LEU A 100 -15.45 10.33 14.82
C LEU A 100 -15.92 10.05 16.26
N ALA A 101 -17.22 9.76 16.45
CA ALA A 101 -17.78 9.39 17.75
C ALA A 101 -17.10 8.14 18.34
N GLY A 102 -16.95 7.06 17.56
CA GLY A 102 -16.25 5.85 18.01
C GLY A 102 -14.81 6.11 18.47
N ARG A 103 -14.08 7.00 17.79
CA ARG A 103 -12.74 7.43 18.23
C ARG A 103 -12.75 8.28 19.50
N ILE A 104 -13.76 9.13 19.67
CA ILE A 104 -13.93 9.93 20.89
C ILE A 104 -14.15 9.01 22.09
N ASP A 105 -14.96 7.97 21.91
CA ASP A 105 -15.35 6.98 22.92
C ASP A 105 -14.32 5.84 23.12
N ALA A 106 -13.20 5.87 22.37
CA ALA A 106 -12.10 4.89 22.38
C ALA A 106 -12.45 3.47 21.88
N GLU A 107 -13.55 3.32 21.13
CA GLU A 107 -13.81 2.09 20.37
C GLU A 107 -13.22 2.23 18.97
N GLN A 108 -12.00 1.71 18.80
CA GLN A 108 -11.52 1.36 17.47
C GLN A 108 -12.42 0.25 16.92
N PRO A 109 -12.95 0.36 15.69
CA PRO A 109 -13.67 -0.74 15.09
C PRO A 109 -12.72 -1.94 15.01
N ALA A 110 -13.04 -2.98 15.80
CA ALA A 110 -12.44 -4.28 15.69
C ALA A 110 -12.66 -4.75 14.24
N GLN A 111 -11.58 -5.10 13.57
CA GLN A 111 -11.67 -5.69 12.24
C GLN A 111 -12.50 -6.96 12.34
N THR A 112 -13.47 -7.11 11.44
CA THR A 112 -13.95 -8.44 11.07
C THR A 112 -12.78 -9.09 10.31
N PRO A 113 -12.22 -10.20 10.82
CA PRO A 113 -11.18 -10.92 10.09
C PRO A 113 -11.74 -11.32 8.73
N CYS A 114 -11.00 -11.03 7.65
CA CYS A 114 -11.28 -11.71 6.39
C CYS A 114 -11.18 -13.22 6.65
N PRO A 115 -12.17 -14.03 6.22
CA PRO A 115 -12.15 -15.46 6.48
C PRO A 115 -10.88 -16.08 5.89
N PRO A 116 -10.35 -17.16 6.50
CA PRO A 116 -9.19 -17.86 5.98
C PRO A 116 -9.48 -18.28 4.54
N VAL A 117 -8.71 -17.76 3.59
CA VAL A 117 -8.82 -18.17 2.19
C VAL A 117 -8.15 -19.55 2.09
N GLU A 118 -8.93 -20.56 1.71
CA GLU A 118 -8.42 -21.91 1.52
C GLU A 118 -7.30 -21.94 0.47
N PRO A 119 -6.24 -22.74 0.65
CA PRO A 119 -5.10 -22.78 -0.25
C PRO A 119 -5.53 -23.29 -1.64
N LYS A 120 -5.63 -22.36 -2.60
CA LYS A 120 -5.86 -22.68 -4.01
C LYS A 120 -4.62 -23.35 -4.62
N PRO A 121 -4.79 -24.24 -5.62
CA PRO A 121 -3.69 -24.92 -6.27
C PRO A 121 -2.70 -23.94 -6.91
N LEU A 122 -1.41 -24.28 -6.85
CA LEU A 122 -0.35 -23.51 -7.50
C LEU A 122 -0.38 -23.76 -9.01
N ILE A 123 -0.23 -22.68 -9.78
CA ILE A 123 -0.10 -22.71 -11.23
C ILE A 123 1.36 -22.38 -11.55
N SER A 124 2.15 -23.37 -11.98
CA SER A 124 3.57 -23.16 -12.31
C SER A 124 4.39 -22.57 -11.13
N GLY A 125 4.11 -22.99 -9.89
CA GLY A 125 4.79 -22.51 -8.69
C GLY A 125 4.39 -21.10 -8.23
N ILE A 126 3.35 -20.51 -8.82
CA ILE A 126 2.73 -19.24 -8.39
C ILE A 126 1.32 -19.53 -7.87
N SER A 127 0.91 -18.90 -6.77
CA SER A 127 -0.47 -19.03 -6.27
C SER A 127 -1.48 -18.37 -7.21
N ALA A 128 -2.66 -18.99 -7.37
CA ALA A 128 -3.73 -18.45 -8.22
C ALA A 128 -4.13 -17.02 -7.78
N GLU A 129 -4.17 -16.76 -6.48
CA GLU A 129 -4.46 -15.42 -5.94
C GLU A 129 -3.46 -14.35 -6.38
N VAL A 130 -2.18 -14.71 -6.49
CA VAL A 130 -1.14 -13.79 -6.96
C VAL A 130 -1.33 -13.47 -8.44
N LEU A 131 -1.75 -14.45 -9.24
CA LEU A 131 -2.07 -14.24 -10.65
C LEU A 131 -3.29 -13.32 -10.79
N ASP A 132 -4.36 -13.59 -10.04
CA ASP A 132 -5.57 -12.78 -10.01
C ASP A 132 -5.25 -11.33 -9.60
N LEU A 133 -4.40 -11.15 -8.59
CA LEU A 133 -4.02 -9.82 -8.09
C LEU A 133 -3.18 -9.03 -9.10
N LEU A 134 -2.33 -9.71 -9.87
CA LEU A 134 -1.41 -9.07 -10.82
C LEU A 134 -1.96 -8.97 -12.26
N GLN A 135 -3.13 -9.57 -12.55
CA GLN A 135 -3.66 -9.66 -13.92
C GLN A 135 -3.90 -8.29 -14.59
N ASP A 136 -4.28 -7.29 -13.80
CA ASP A 136 -4.61 -5.94 -14.29
C ASP A 136 -3.36 -5.02 -14.34
N TRP A 137 -2.21 -5.53 -13.91
CA TRP A 137 -0.97 -4.78 -13.83
C TRP A 137 0.00 -5.15 -14.94
N TYR A 138 0.73 -4.17 -15.46
CA TYR A 138 1.86 -4.47 -16.33
C TYR A 138 3.01 -5.06 -15.50
N VAL A 139 3.16 -6.39 -15.55
CA VAL A 139 4.17 -7.13 -14.81
C VAL A 139 5.14 -7.81 -15.78
N PRO A 140 6.43 -7.43 -15.79
CA PRO A 140 7.43 -8.13 -16.60
C PRO A 140 7.51 -9.60 -16.20
N PRO A 141 7.63 -10.55 -17.14
CA PRO A 141 7.61 -11.98 -16.81
C PRO A 141 8.69 -12.43 -15.81
N GLN A 142 9.83 -11.71 -15.78
CA GLN A 142 10.94 -11.95 -14.84
C GLN A 142 10.53 -11.79 -13.37
N VAL A 143 9.47 -11.05 -13.07
CA VAL A 143 8.91 -10.93 -11.71
C VAL A 143 8.44 -12.28 -11.20
N PHE A 144 7.80 -13.10 -12.04
CA PHE A 144 7.31 -14.42 -11.65
C PHE A 144 8.45 -15.37 -11.30
N ALA A 145 9.62 -15.25 -11.96
CA ALA A 145 10.81 -16.02 -11.57
C ALA A 145 11.26 -15.69 -10.14
N SER A 146 11.21 -14.41 -9.73
CA SER A 146 11.52 -14.01 -8.35
C SER A 146 10.44 -14.46 -7.36
N LEU A 147 9.16 -14.40 -7.74
CA LEU A 147 8.05 -14.84 -6.89
C LEU A 147 8.11 -16.34 -6.59
N ARG A 148 8.42 -17.20 -7.57
CA ARG A 148 8.55 -18.66 -7.39
C ARG A 148 9.55 -19.07 -6.30
N LYS A 149 10.51 -18.21 -5.95
CA LYS A 149 11.49 -18.49 -4.89
C LYS A 149 10.89 -18.46 -3.49
N MET A 150 9.66 -17.97 -3.34
CA MET A 150 9.00 -17.73 -2.07
C MET A 150 7.80 -18.67 -1.90
N VAL A 151 7.45 -18.98 -0.66
CA VAL A 151 6.23 -19.74 -0.34
C VAL A 151 4.96 -18.95 -0.71
N PRO A 152 3.80 -19.61 -0.94
CA PRO A 152 2.59 -18.96 -1.45
C PRO A 152 2.12 -17.73 -0.65
N ALA A 153 2.13 -17.82 0.68
CA ALA A 153 1.76 -16.71 1.56
C ALA A 153 2.70 -15.49 1.37
N ARG A 154 4.00 -15.75 1.17
CA ARG A 154 4.99 -14.71 0.91
C ARG A 154 4.87 -14.12 -0.50
N GLN A 155 4.54 -14.95 -1.50
CA GLN A 155 4.24 -14.47 -2.85
C GLN A 155 3.07 -13.47 -2.84
N LEU A 156 2.01 -13.77 -2.10
CA LEU A 156 0.86 -12.87 -1.95
C LEU A 156 1.25 -11.55 -1.30
N LYS A 157 2.03 -11.58 -0.21
CA LYS A 157 2.53 -10.37 0.44
C LYS A 157 3.42 -9.54 -0.50
N ALA A 158 4.33 -10.18 -1.22
CA ALA A 158 5.18 -9.53 -2.22
C ALA A 158 4.35 -8.87 -3.35
N ALA A 159 3.30 -9.53 -3.84
CA ALA A 159 2.41 -8.99 -4.85
C ALA A 159 1.64 -7.76 -4.35
N LYS A 160 1.10 -7.82 -3.12
CA LYS A 160 0.46 -6.66 -2.47
C LYS A 160 1.41 -5.49 -2.32
N LEU A 161 2.66 -5.72 -1.90
CA LEU A 161 3.70 -4.68 -1.81
C LEU A 161 4.03 -4.06 -3.17
N MET A 162 4.23 -4.88 -4.20
CA MET A 162 4.51 -4.41 -5.56
C MET A 162 3.40 -3.50 -6.10
N ILE A 163 2.14 -3.84 -5.83
CA ILE A 163 0.98 -3.05 -6.25
C ILE A 163 0.88 -1.76 -5.44
N ALA A 164 0.90 -1.87 -4.12
CA ALA A 164 0.76 -0.72 -3.22
C ALA A 164 1.89 0.30 -3.46
N LEU A 165 3.13 -0.14 -3.63
CA LEU A 165 4.24 0.75 -3.95
C LEU A 165 4.31 1.18 -5.43
N LYS A 166 3.42 0.66 -6.28
CA LYS A 166 3.42 0.85 -7.75
C LYS A 166 4.75 0.47 -8.39
N ARG A 167 5.32 -0.65 -7.94
CA ARG A 167 6.64 -1.16 -8.32
C ARG A 167 6.61 -2.64 -8.69
N ALA A 168 5.68 -3.02 -9.56
CA ALA A 168 5.67 -4.35 -10.18
C ALA A 168 6.78 -4.48 -11.24
N ASN A 169 8.04 -4.50 -10.81
CA ASN A 169 9.20 -4.64 -11.68
C ASN A 169 10.19 -5.67 -11.14
N PHE A 170 11.07 -6.14 -12.03
CA PHE A 170 12.02 -7.20 -11.72
C PHE A 170 12.95 -6.87 -10.54
N HIS A 171 13.50 -5.65 -10.49
CA HIS A 171 14.45 -5.27 -9.44
C HIS A 171 13.84 -5.30 -8.04
N TYR A 172 12.60 -4.82 -7.90
CA TYR A 172 11.92 -4.84 -6.61
C TYR A 172 11.48 -6.26 -6.22
N ALA A 173 10.99 -7.05 -7.17
CA ALA A 173 10.70 -8.47 -6.94
C ALA A 173 11.96 -9.26 -6.53
N GLN A 174 13.10 -8.95 -7.15
CA GLN A 174 14.40 -9.52 -6.79
C GLN A 174 14.83 -9.11 -5.38
N LEU A 175 14.62 -7.85 -4.98
CA LEU A 175 14.91 -7.38 -3.62
C LEU A 175 14.08 -8.13 -2.59
N LEU A 176 12.76 -8.23 -2.84
CA LEU A 176 11.84 -8.99 -1.98
C LEU A 176 12.29 -10.45 -1.82
N SER A 177 12.65 -11.11 -2.93
CA SER A 177 13.15 -12.49 -2.87
C SER A 177 14.50 -12.62 -2.16
N THR A 178 15.36 -11.61 -2.27
CA THR A 178 16.68 -11.59 -1.60
C THR A 178 16.53 -11.43 -0.09
N LEU A 179 15.60 -10.58 0.35
CA LEU A 179 15.35 -10.25 1.76
C LEU A 179 14.19 -11.09 2.34
N THR A 180 13.91 -12.26 1.77
CA THR A 180 12.93 -13.18 2.33
C THR A 180 13.64 -14.19 3.23
N PRO A 181 13.21 -14.36 4.50
CA PRO A 181 13.81 -15.31 5.44
C PRO A 181 13.74 -16.74 4.91
N ALA A 182 14.70 -17.59 5.28
CA ALA A 182 14.82 -18.95 4.75
C ALA A 182 13.55 -19.79 4.97
N SER A 183 12.84 -19.57 6.08
CA SER A 183 11.56 -20.23 6.42
C SER A 183 10.42 -19.91 5.45
N GLN A 184 10.53 -18.83 4.68
CA GLN A 184 9.53 -18.39 3.70
C GLN A 184 10.01 -18.56 2.24
N LEU A 185 11.13 -19.26 2.02
CA LEU A 185 11.59 -19.65 0.69
C LEU A 185 10.93 -20.96 0.26
N ALA A 186 10.70 -21.11 -1.04
CA ALA A 186 10.15 -22.34 -1.62
C ALA A 186 11.11 -23.54 -1.50
N ASP A 187 12.41 -23.28 -1.46
CA ASP A 187 13.46 -24.26 -1.17
C ASP A 187 14.34 -23.72 -0.03
N PRO A 188 14.08 -24.11 1.23
CA PRO A 188 14.80 -23.61 2.40
C PRO A 188 16.21 -24.20 2.54
N TYR A 189 16.50 -25.34 1.88
CA TYR A 189 17.79 -26.02 1.95
C TYR A 189 18.79 -25.48 0.93
N ARG A 190 18.32 -24.70 -0.06
CA ARG A 190 19.17 -24.07 -1.05
C ARG A 190 20.15 -23.10 -0.38
N PRO A 191 21.47 -23.21 -0.66
CA PRO A 191 22.46 -22.30 -0.10
C PRO A 191 22.11 -20.84 -0.42
N ARG A 192 22.07 -20.01 0.63
CA ARG A 192 21.86 -18.57 0.48
C ARG A 192 23.01 -17.94 -0.28
N ARG A 193 22.67 -16.99 -1.13
CA ARG A 193 23.67 -16.23 -1.87
C ARG A 193 24.45 -15.34 -0.90
N ARG A 194 25.78 -15.44 -0.96
CA ARG A 194 26.67 -14.53 -0.24
C ARG A 194 26.87 -13.26 -1.05
N PHE A 195 26.88 -12.13 -0.36
CA PHE A 195 27.09 -10.81 -0.96
C PHE A 195 28.41 -10.25 -0.47
N PHE A 196 29.33 -9.94 -1.38
CA PHE A 196 30.62 -9.36 -1.01
C PHE A 196 30.43 -8.09 -0.16
N GLY A 197 31.04 -8.06 1.03
CA GLY A 197 30.94 -6.94 1.96
C GLY A 197 29.63 -6.88 2.77
N VAL A 198 28.81 -7.92 2.76
CA VAL A 198 27.62 -8.06 3.61
C VAL A 198 27.73 -9.36 4.38
N THR A 199 27.75 -9.27 5.71
CA THR A 199 27.81 -10.47 6.58
C THR A 199 26.45 -11.14 6.67
N ASP A 200 26.43 -12.42 7.03
CA ASP A 200 25.16 -13.15 7.23
C ASP A 200 24.32 -12.52 8.35
N GLN A 201 24.96 -12.01 9.39
CA GLN A 201 24.30 -11.27 10.48
C GLN A 201 23.68 -9.96 9.98
N GLN A 202 24.40 -9.20 9.14
CA GLN A 202 23.87 -7.96 8.56
C GLN A 202 22.68 -8.24 7.64
N LEU A 203 22.77 -9.29 6.81
CA LEU A 203 21.67 -9.70 5.95
C LEU A 203 20.43 -10.10 6.78
N ALA A 204 20.61 -10.87 7.86
CA ALA A 204 19.51 -11.24 8.75
C ALA A 204 18.85 -10.03 9.44
N ALA A 205 19.66 -9.04 9.87
CA ALA A 205 19.13 -7.79 10.41
C ALA A 205 18.32 -7.02 9.37
N MET A 206 18.81 -6.95 8.12
CA MET A 206 18.07 -6.33 7.00
C MET A 206 16.74 -7.06 6.74
N GLU A 207 16.71 -8.39 6.79
CA GLU A 207 15.47 -9.17 6.62
C GLU A 207 14.41 -8.83 7.67
N ILE A 208 14.81 -8.77 8.94
CA ILE A 208 13.90 -8.47 10.06
C ILE A 208 13.33 -7.05 9.94
N GLU A 209 14.20 -6.05 9.73
CA GLU A 209 13.80 -4.65 9.60
C GLU A 209 12.90 -4.44 8.37
N PHE A 210 13.28 -5.03 7.22
CA PHE A 210 12.51 -4.93 5.99
C PHE A 210 11.12 -5.54 6.13
N GLU A 211 11.02 -6.68 6.82
CA GLU A 211 9.75 -7.36 7.02
C GLU A 211 8.80 -6.54 7.89
N ALA A 212 9.28 -6.04 9.03
CA ALA A 212 8.50 -5.20 9.94
C ALA A 212 8.01 -3.92 9.23
N LEU A 213 8.88 -3.26 8.48
CA LEU A 213 8.52 -2.05 7.73
C LEU A 213 7.49 -2.32 6.63
N ASN A 214 7.59 -3.45 5.94
CA ASN A 214 6.63 -3.84 4.92
C ASN A 214 5.25 -4.19 5.53
N ASP A 215 5.21 -4.81 6.71
CA ASP A 215 3.95 -5.06 7.43
C ASP A 215 3.26 -3.77 7.85
N GLU A 216 4.02 -2.85 8.44
CA GLU A 216 3.50 -1.53 8.82
C GLU A 216 2.96 -0.77 7.60
N PHE A 217 3.71 -0.78 6.50
CA PHE A 217 3.27 -0.13 5.28
C PHE A 217 1.99 -0.75 4.71
N LEU A 218 1.89 -2.08 4.63
CA LEU A 218 0.67 -2.73 4.13
C LEU A 218 -0.53 -2.46 5.04
N TYR A 219 -0.33 -2.45 6.36
CA TYR A 219 -1.35 -2.05 7.31
C TYR A 219 -1.84 -0.63 7.00
N CYS A 220 -0.94 0.34 6.93
CA CYS A 220 -1.31 1.73 6.63
C CYS A 220 -1.97 1.88 5.26
N ALA A 221 -1.46 1.20 4.23
CA ALA A 221 -2.01 1.22 2.88
C ALA A 221 -3.44 0.63 2.81
N SER A 222 -3.77 -0.36 3.65
CA SER A 222 -5.13 -0.93 3.70
C SER A 222 -6.17 0.02 4.31
N PHE A 223 -5.75 0.94 5.18
CA PHE A 223 -6.66 1.85 5.88
C PHE A 223 -6.61 3.30 5.41
N CYS A 224 -5.64 3.67 4.56
CA CYS A 224 -5.43 5.05 4.14
C CYS A 224 -6.68 5.68 3.51
N GLY A 225 -7.41 4.93 2.67
CA GLY A 225 -8.65 5.40 2.05
C GLY A 225 -9.78 5.61 3.07
N MET A 226 -9.90 4.71 4.05
CA MET A 226 -10.87 4.84 5.13
C MET A 226 -10.57 6.06 5.99
N TRP A 227 -9.32 6.22 6.45
CA TRP A 227 -8.92 7.37 7.26
C TRP A 227 -9.08 8.71 6.51
N ALA A 228 -8.81 8.74 5.21
CA ALA A 228 -9.04 9.95 4.41
C ALA A 228 -10.53 10.35 4.36
N LEU A 229 -11.43 9.38 4.16
CA LEU A 229 -12.88 9.62 4.15
C LEU A 229 -13.41 10.05 5.53
N GLU A 230 -12.93 9.39 6.59
CA GLU A 230 -13.28 9.75 7.96
C GLU A 230 -12.81 11.16 8.31
N LEU A 231 -11.58 11.53 7.92
CA LEU A 231 -11.06 12.88 8.15
C LEU A 231 -11.90 13.92 7.39
N MET A 232 -12.30 13.63 6.15
CA MET A 232 -13.16 14.52 5.37
C MET A 232 -14.50 14.75 6.08
N ALA A 233 -15.13 13.70 6.58
CA ALA A 233 -16.38 13.81 7.34
C ALA A 233 -16.19 14.59 8.66
N ALA A 234 -15.09 14.34 9.36
CA ALA A 234 -14.75 15.05 10.59
C ALA A 234 -14.52 16.55 10.34
N ARG A 235 -13.76 16.91 9.29
CA ARG A 235 -13.52 18.30 8.91
C ARG A 235 -14.80 19.03 8.54
N SER A 236 -15.66 18.43 7.72
CA SER A 236 -16.96 19.03 7.37
C SER A 236 -17.85 19.26 8.60
N TYR A 237 -17.76 18.38 9.61
CA TYR A 237 -18.41 18.63 10.89
C TYR A 237 -17.78 19.80 11.65
N LEU A 238 -16.44 19.87 11.71
CA LEU A 238 -15.74 20.98 12.35
C LEU A 238 -16.01 22.33 11.68
N ASP A 239 -16.06 22.39 10.35
CA ASP A 239 -16.40 23.62 9.61
C ASP A 239 -17.76 24.16 10.08
N ARG A 240 -18.77 23.30 10.18
CA ARG A 240 -20.09 23.67 10.71
C ARG A 240 -20.05 24.14 12.17
N LEU A 241 -19.16 23.56 13.00
CA LEU A 241 -18.97 24.05 14.37
C LEU A 241 -18.33 25.44 14.39
N MET A 242 -17.35 25.69 13.51
CA MET A 242 -16.62 26.96 13.45
C MET A 242 -17.44 28.09 12.82
N GLU A 243 -18.42 27.76 11.96
CA GLU A 243 -19.38 28.73 11.43
C GLU A 243 -20.40 29.20 12.48
N ASN A 244 -20.57 28.46 13.58
CA ASN A 244 -21.50 28.83 14.65
C ASN A 244 -20.83 29.68 15.73
N ALA A 245 -21.12 30.99 15.72
CA ALA A 245 -20.53 31.95 16.66
C ALA A 245 -20.76 31.61 18.14
N ARG A 246 -21.87 30.95 18.51
CA ARG A 246 -22.15 30.56 19.91
C ARG A 246 -21.23 29.41 20.34
N VAL A 247 -21.04 28.42 19.45
CA VAL A 247 -20.11 27.30 19.68
C VAL A 247 -18.68 27.80 19.77
N VAL A 248 -18.23 28.63 18.83
CA VAL A 248 -16.88 29.22 18.85
C VAL A 248 -16.65 30.03 20.12
N ARG A 249 -17.61 30.87 20.52
CA ARG A 249 -17.51 31.65 21.77
C ARG A 249 -17.41 30.73 23.00
N TYR A 250 -18.19 29.66 23.05
CA TYR A 250 -18.13 28.70 24.15
C TYR A 250 -16.77 28.01 24.23
N LEU A 251 -16.24 27.54 23.08
CA LEU A 251 -14.93 26.91 23.01
C LEU A 251 -13.81 27.89 23.37
N ALA A 252 -13.87 29.14 22.91
CA ALA A 252 -12.86 30.14 23.25
C ALA A 252 -12.80 30.45 24.75
N GLN A 253 -13.95 30.43 25.43
CA GLN A 253 -14.04 30.73 26.87
C GLN A 253 -13.63 29.54 27.76
N ASN A 254 -13.96 28.31 27.35
CA ASN A 254 -13.82 27.13 28.21
C ASN A 254 -12.71 26.16 27.76
N PHE A 255 -12.34 26.19 26.47
CA PHE A 255 -11.43 25.24 25.81
C PHE A 255 -10.56 25.92 24.73
N PRO A 256 -9.83 27.01 25.06
CA PRO A 256 -9.09 27.81 24.07
C PRO A 256 -7.98 27.02 23.36
N GLU A 257 -7.30 26.11 24.07
CA GLU A 257 -6.26 25.26 23.48
C GLU A 257 -6.84 24.26 22.47
N GLN A 258 -7.99 23.66 22.79
CA GLN A 258 -8.69 22.72 21.91
C GLN A 258 -9.21 23.46 20.67
N LEU A 259 -9.75 24.67 20.83
CA LEU A 259 -10.18 25.51 19.72
C LEU A 259 -9.01 25.79 18.75
N ALA A 260 -7.85 26.17 19.28
CA ALA A 260 -6.67 26.43 18.45
C ALA A 260 -6.20 25.18 17.68
N LYS A 261 -6.22 23.99 18.31
CA LYS A 261 -5.92 22.72 17.64
C LYS A 261 -6.90 22.42 16.50
N LEU A 262 -8.20 22.62 16.72
CA LEU A 262 -9.22 22.39 15.69
C LEU A 262 -9.05 23.34 14.50
N GLN A 263 -8.77 24.61 14.76
CA GLN A 263 -8.48 25.61 13.71
C GLN A 263 -7.24 25.26 12.90
N THR A 264 -6.15 24.85 13.58
CA THR A 264 -4.90 24.45 12.92
C THR A 264 -5.13 23.28 11.94
N ILE A 265 -6.01 22.34 12.28
CA ILE A 265 -6.35 21.22 11.40
C ILE A 265 -7.11 21.73 10.17
N LEU A 266 -8.07 22.64 10.35
CA LEU A 266 -8.86 23.22 9.26
C LEU A 266 -8.02 24.07 8.30
N ASP A 267 -6.99 24.76 8.79
CA ASP A 267 -6.11 25.59 7.96
C ASP A 267 -5.27 24.78 6.96
N ILE A 268 -5.04 23.48 7.24
CA ILE A 268 -4.23 22.65 6.35
C ILE A 268 -5.10 22.15 5.18
N PRO A 269 -4.76 22.46 3.91
CA PRO A 269 -5.61 22.13 2.77
C PRO A 269 -5.68 20.61 2.48
N MET A 270 -6.89 20.15 2.16
CA MET A 270 -7.18 18.79 1.72
C MET A 270 -6.64 18.58 0.29
N GLY A 271 -5.37 18.19 0.18
CA GLY A 271 -4.72 17.96 -1.10
C GLY A 271 -3.29 17.41 -0.99
N GLN A 272 -2.64 17.59 0.17
CA GLN A 272 -1.36 16.94 0.47
C GLN A 272 -1.51 15.54 1.09
N GLU A 273 -2.71 15.12 1.45
CA GLU A 273 -2.91 13.91 2.27
C GLU A 273 -3.52 12.72 1.52
N ALA A 274 -4.27 12.98 0.43
CA ALA A 274 -5.07 11.94 -0.24
C ALA A 274 -4.58 11.58 -1.65
N LEU A 275 -3.49 12.18 -2.14
CA LEU A 275 -3.01 12.00 -3.52
C LEU A 275 -1.55 11.54 -3.65
N ALA A 276 -0.95 11.03 -2.57
CA ALA A 276 0.40 10.45 -2.61
C ALA A 276 0.55 9.24 -3.56
N PHE A 277 -0.55 8.71 -4.09
CA PHE A 277 -0.51 7.69 -5.15
C PHE A 277 -0.40 8.23 -6.57
N HIS A 278 -0.44 9.54 -6.82
CA HIS A 278 -0.28 10.09 -8.16
C HIS A 278 0.99 10.93 -8.29
N PRO A 279 2.16 10.33 -8.59
CA PRO A 279 3.22 11.10 -9.21
C PRO A 279 2.72 11.54 -10.58
N LYS A 280 2.70 12.86 -10.83
CA LYS A 280 2.56 13.39 -12.19
C LYS A 280 3.58 12.67 -13.07
N ARG A 281 3.11 11.93 -14.08
CA ARG A 281 3.98 11.42 -15.15
C ARG A 281 4.57 12.65 -15.84
N ALA A 282 5.76 13.08 -15.44
CA ALA A 282 6.61 13.88 -16.29
C ALA A 282 6.93 12.99 -17.49
N GLY A 283 6.24 13.23 -18.60
CA GLY A 283 6.45 12.50 -19.85
C GLY A 283 7.90 12.65 -20.27
N ARG A 284 8.71 11.63 -19.99
CA ARG A 284 9.98 11.44 -20.70
C ARG A 284 9.60 11.13 -22.14
N LYS A 285 9.67 12.14 -23.01
CA LYS A 285 9.72 11.94 -24.46
C LYS A 285 10.92 11.03 -24.73
N HIS A 286 10.68 9.74 -24.94
CA HIS A 286 11.68 8.88 -25.53
C HIS A 286 11.95 9.40 -26.94
N ARG A 287 13.13 9.98 -27.14
CA ARG A 287 13.67 10.18 -28.48
C ARG A 287 13.94 8.79 -29.05
N HIS A 288 13.20 8.43 -30.09
CA HIS A 288 13.53 7.28 -30.92
C HIS A 288 14.92 7.52 -31.53
N LEU A 289 15.91 6.77 -31.06
CA LEU A 289 17.17 6.61 -31.79
C LEU A 289 16.91 5.54 -32.84
N VAL A 290 16.87 5.99 -34.09
CA VAL A 290 16.94 5.16 -35.28
C VAL A 290 18.42 4.81 -35.48
N PHE A 291 18.71 3.51 -35.50
CA PHE A 291 19.82 2.94 -36.26
C PHE A 291 19.25 1.75 -37.03
#